data_AF-A0A968ZPN4-F1
#
_entry.id   AF-A0A968ZPN4-F1
#
_cell.length_a   1.000
_cell.length_b   1.000
_cell.length_c   1.000
_cell.angle_alpha   90.00
_cell.angle_beta   90.00
_cell.angle_gamma   90.00
#
_symmetry.space_group_name_H-M   'P 1'
#
loop_
_entity.id
_entity.type
_entity.pdbx_description
1 polymer ?
#
loop_
_entity_poly.entity_id
_entity_poly.type
_entity_poly.pdbx_seq_one_letter_code
_entity_poly.pdbx_strand_id
1 'polypeptide(L)' 'MKYLMKYLTSAPIMATAALVSLSFVLIELNHIFPGLQYGTYFHGMP' A
#
# COMPACT_ATOMS: atom_id res chain seq x y z
N MET A 1 27.15 11.47 -1.88
CA MET A 1 25.73 11.71 -1.52
C MET A 1 24.86 12.23 -2.67
N LYS A 2 25.25 13.29 -3.41
CA LYS A 2 24.42 13.89 -4.49
C LYS A 2 23.93 12.90 -5.58
N TYR A 3 24.80 12.02 -6.07
CA TYR A 3 24.42 11.01 -7.09
C TYR A 3 23.56 9.87 -6.52
N LEU A 4 23.79 9.53 -5.26
CA LEU A 4 23.00 8.53 -4.55
C LEU A 4 21.56 9.03 -4.34
N MET A 5 21.38 10.29 -3.95
CA MET A 5 20.05 10.91 -3.86
C MET A 5 19.36 10.95 -5.23
N LYS A 6 20.08 11.30 -6.29
CA LYS A 6 19.53 11.29 -7.66
C LYS A 6 19.06 9.90 -8.10
N TYR A 7 19.79 8.85 -7.69
CA TYR A 7 19.41 7.47 -7.93
C TYR A 7 18.18 7.07 -7.10
N LEU A 8 18.12 7.41 -5.81
CA LEU A 8 16.97 7.14 -4.95
C LEU A 8 15.69 7.84 -5.44
N THR A 9 15.82 9.03 -6.00
CA THR A 9 14.68 9.75 -6.61
C THR A 9 14.38 9.31 -8.04
N SER A 10 15.04 8.29 -8.56
CA SER A 10 14.73 7.77 -9.90
C SER A 10 13.33 7.16 -9.91
N ALA A 11 12.63 7.31 -11.03
CA ALA A 11 11.26 6.81 -11.21
C ALA A 11 11.04 5.37 -10.75
N PRO A 12 11.89 4.37 -11.10
CA PRO A 12 11.67 3.00 -10.65
C PRO A 12 11.80 2.84 -9.12
N ILE A 13 12.77 3.51 -8.49
CA ILE A 13 12.97 3.39 -7.03
C ILE A 13 11.84 4.05 -6.27
N MET A 14 11.41 5.24 -6.71
CA MET A 14 10.26 5.92 -6.13
C MET A 14 8.97 5.12 -6.31
N ALA A 15 8.79 4.44 -7.44
CA ALA A 15 7.66 3.54 -7.65
C ALA A 15 7.68 2.34 -6.69
N THR A 16 8.84 1.72 -6.47
CA THR A 16 8.98 0.65 -5.48
C THR A 16 8.70 1.16 -4.06
N ALA A 17 9.23 2.32 -3.69
CA ALA A 17 8.98 2.92 -2.38
C ALA A 17 7.49 3.24 -2.15
N ALA A 18 6.81 3.74 -3.18
CA ALA A 18 5.38 3.99 -3.15
C ALA A 18 4.57 2.69 -3.01
N LEU A 19 4.92 1.64 -3.76
CA LEU A 19 4.29 0.32 -3.66
C LEU A 19 4.45 -0.28 -2.27
N VAL A 20 5.65 -0.26 -1.71
CA VAL A 20 5.90 -0.75 -0.34
C VAL A 20 5.05 0.01 0.67
N SER A 21 5.04 1.35 0.57
CA SER A 21 4.22 2.20 1.44
C SER A 21 2.73 1.89 1.33
N LEU A 22 2.23 1.68 0.10
CA LEU A 22 0.84 1.30 -0.16
C LEU A 22 0.51 -0.09 0.41
N SER A 23 1.43 -1.05 0.30
CA SER A 23 1.25 -2.39 0.89
C SER A 23 1.10 -2.33 2.40
N PHE A 24 1.87 -1.49 3.10
CA PHE A 24 1.69 -1.28 4.55
C PHE A 24 0.28 -0.80 4.87
N VAL A 25 -0.22 0.21 4.15
CA VAL A 25 -1.59 0.73 4.36
C VAL A 25 -2.64 -0.37 4.15
N LEU A 26 -2.50 -1.18 3.10
CA LEU A 26 -3.43 -2.27 2.81
C LEU A 26 -3.39 -3.37 3.89
N ILE A 27 -2.21 -3.69 4.42
CA ILE A 27 -2.06 -4.68 5.50
C ILE A 27 -2.71 -4.16 6.79
N GLU A 28 -2.44 -2.92 7.19
CA GLU A 28 -3.03 -2.33 8.38
C GLU A 28 -4.56 -2.21 8.24
N LEU A 29 -5.05 -1.83 7.06
CA LEU A 29 -6.49 -1.78 6.79
C LEU A 29 -7.13 -3.16 6.90
N ASN A 30 -6.46 -4.21 6.41
CA ASN A 30 -6.94 -5.59 6.55
C ASN A 30 -6.89 -6.08 8.01
N HIS A 31 -5.91 -5.63 8.80
CA HIS A 31 -5.85 -5.96 10.22
C HIS A 31 -6.97 -5.29 11.03
N ILE A 32 -7.26 -4.01 10.76
CA ILE A 32 -8.31 -3.25 11.47
C ILE A 32 -9.70 -3.66 10.97
N PHE A 33 -9.85 -3.90 9.67
CA PHE A 33 -11.11 -4.25 9.04
C PHE A 33 -10.95 -5.47 8.12
N PRO A 34 -10.79 -6.67 8.68
CA PRO A 34 -10.64 -7.90 7.89
C PRO A 34 -11.85 -8.19 7.00
N GLY A 35 -13.01 -7.62 7.36
CA GLY A 35 -14.26 -7.68 6.59
C GLY A 35 -14.34 -6.72 5.39
N LEU A 36 -13.27 -6.03 5.03
CA LEU A 36 -13.19 -5.23 3.80
C LEU A 36 -12.51 -5.98 2.64
N GLN A 37 -12.23 -7.28 2.79
CA GLN A 37 -11.85 -8.09 1.63
C GLN A 37 -13.08 -8.39 0.78
N TYR A 38 -12.93 -8.33 -0.56
CA TYR A 38 -13.99 -8.65 -1.51
C TYR A 38 -14.64 -10.00 -1.15
N GLY A 39 -15.88 -9.94 -0.67
CA GLY A 39 -16.64 -11.09 -0.13
C GLY A 39 -17.49 -10.75 1.11
N THR A 40 -17.04 -9.80 1.94
CA THR A 40 -17.71 -9.38 3.20
C THR A 40 -18.31 -7.98 3.14
N TYR A 41 -18.03 -7.22 2.08
CA TYR A 41 -18.66 -5.93 1.77
C TYR A 41 -20.09 -6.03 1.23
N PHE A 42 -20.55 -7.22 0.87
CA PHE A 42 -21.97 -7.42 0.55
C PHE A 42 -22.74 -7.26 1.85
N HIS A 43 -23.25 -6.04 2.04
CA HIS A 43 -24.38 -5.62 2.85
C HIS A 43 -24.97 -6.81 3.61
N GLY A 44 -24.76 -6.86 4.93
CA GLY A 44 -25.62 -7.66 5.78
C GLY A 44 -27.05 -7.26 5.45
N MET A 45 -27.74 -8.10 4.70
CA MET A 45 -29.18 -7.98 4.49
C MET A 45 -29.81 -8.06 5.88
N PRO A 46 -30.86 -7.26 6.15
CA PRO A 46 -31.41 -7.08 7.49
C PRO A 46 -31.79 -8.39 8.18
#